data_AF-A0A6N7G207-F1
#
_entry.id   AF-A0A6N7G207-F1
#
_cell.length_a   1.000
_cell.length_b   1.000
_cell.length_c   1.000
_cell.angle_alpha   90.00
_cell.angle_beta   90.00
_cell.angle_gamma   90.00
#
_symmetry.space_group_name_H-M   'P 1'
#
loop_
_entity.id
_entity.type
_entity.pdbx_description
1 polymer ?
#
loop_
_entity_poly.entity_id
_entity_poly.type
_entity_poly.pdbx_seq_one_letter_code
_entity_poly.pdbx_strand_id
1 'polypeptide(L)'
;MTNPPDGASGQDTPDAPPGPPARTKSTTRTLVIMVGVVLAIAALGLAALVIYTRFFSLTGAAGGDCLTGDIDKPYSIEVTECGGPDANYQVVGRVEDKSMAEFESNAGKKACQSFKEAEFLYFEGFGDDATASGAILCLTTAS
;
A
#
# COMPACT_ATOMS: atom_id res chain seq x y z
N MET A 1 86.52 -31.95 -34.72
CA MET A 1 86.08 -30.55 -34.55
C MET A 1 86.11 -29.86 -35.91
N THR A 2 85.02 -29.88 -36.67
CA THR A 2 84.86 -28.96 -37.81
C THR A 2 83.37 -28.88 -38.16
N ASN A 3 82.78 -27.71 -37.94
CA ASN A 3 81.42 -27.35 -38.36
C ASN A 3 81.56 -26.17 -39.34
N PRO A 4 80.93 -26.18 -40.52
CA PRO A 4 81.02 -25.09 -41.48
C PRO A 4 80.05 -23.91 -41.18
N PRO A 5 80.26 -22.74 -41.83
CA PRO A 5 79.80 -21.45 -41.35
C PRO A 5 78.56 -20.87 -42.08
N ASP A 6 78.00 -19.84 -41.43
CA ASP A 6 77.23 -18.68 -41.89
C ASP A 6 75.97 -18.87 -42.78
N GLY A 7 74.85 -18.32 -42.29
CA GLY A 7 73.62 -18.11 -43.05
C GLY A 7 72.78 -16.97 -42.45
N ALA A 8 72.65 -15.91 -43.23
CA ALA A 8 72.11 -14.60 -42.86
C ALA A 8 70.57 -14.53 -42.76
N SER A 9 70.11 -13.54 -41.98
CA SER A 9 68.94 -12.66 -42.17
C SER A 9 67.69 -13.16 -42.92
N GLY A 10 66.52 -13.05 -42.27
CA GLY A 10 65.23 -13.01 -42.96
C GLY A 10 64.07 -12.74 -41.99
N GLN A 11 63.48 -11.56 -42.11
CA GLN A 11 62.25 -11.12 -41.44
C GLN A 11 61.02 -11.90 -41.95
N ASP A 12 59.86 -11.56 -41.36
CA ASP A 12 58.49 -11.78 -41.84
C ASP A 12 57.71 -12.88 -41.10
N THR A 13 57.29 -12.56 -39.87
CA THR A 13 56.04 -13.11 -39.33
C THR A 13 54.87 -12.34 -39.97
N PRO A 14 53.97 -13.00 -40.71
CA PRO A 14 52.77 -12.35 -41.23
C PRO A 14 51.88 -11.85 -40.09
N ASP A 15 51.51 -10.58 -40.14
CA ASP A 15 50.52 -9.96 -39.27
C ASP A 15 49.22 -10.79 -39.24
N ALA A 16 48.86 -11.29 -38.06
CA ALA A 16 47.54 -11.84 -37.84
C ALA A 16 46.50 -10.70 -37.96
N PRO A 17 45.39 -10.88 -38.72
CA PRO A 17 44.38 -9.84 -38.86
C PRO A 17 43.79 -9.48 -37.49
N PRO A 18 43.43 -8.21 -37.26
CA PRO A 18 42.88 -7.77 -35.98
C PRO A 18 41.62 -8.58 -35.66
N GLY A 19 41.60 -9.20 -34.48
CA GLY A 19 40.42 -9.90 -33.97
C GLY A 19 39.22 -8.95 -33.93
N PRO A 20 37.99 -9.45 -34.17
CA PRO A 20 36.80 -8.60 -34.14
C PRO A 20 36.67 -7.91 -32.78
N PRO A 21 36.21 -6.64 -32.73
CA PRO A 21 36.08 -5.91 -31.48
C PRO A 21 35.16 -6.68 -30.52
N ALA A 22 35.63 -6.86 -29.28
CA ALA A 22 34.81 -7.43 -28.22
C ALA A 22 33.50 -6.63 -28.12
N ARG A 23 32.35 -7.30 -28.29
CA ARG A 23 31.04 -6.66 -28.14
C ARG A 23 30.98 -6.01 -26.75
N THR A 24 31.04 -4.69 -26.70
CA THR A 24 30.80 -3.94 -25.47
C THR A 24 29.34 -4.17 -25.11
N LYS A 25 29.10 -4.93 -24.05
CA LYS A 25 27.77 -5.36 -23.66
C LYS A 25 27.05 -4.17 -23.00
N SER A 26 26.41 -3.37 -23.84
CA SER A 26 25.41 -2.33 -23.58
C SER A 26 25.14 -2.01 -22.09
N THR A 27 25.99 -1.20 -21.48
CA THR A 27 25.77 -0.61 -20.15
C THR A 27 24.41 0.10 -20.08
N THR A 28 23.98 0.69 -21.21
CA THR A 28 22.68 1.32 -21.41
C THR A 28 21.51 0.34 -21.24
N ARG A 29 21.64 -0.92 -21.66
CA ARG A 29 20.57 -1.93 -21.53
C ARG A 29 20.41 -2.37 -20.08
N THR A 30 21.52 -2.54 -19.36
CA THR A 30 21.49 -2.87 -17.93
C THR A 30 20.91 -1.73 -17.11
N LEU A 31 21.22 -0.48 -17.45
CA LEU A 31 20.68 0.70 -16.78
C LEU A 31 19.18 0.87 -17.02
N VAL A 32 18.71 0.66 -18.25
CA VAL A 32 17.27 0.68 -18.57
C VAL A 32 16.50 -0.43 -17.82
N ILE A 33 17.06 -1.63 -17.72
CA ILE A 33 16.44 -2.73 -16.96
C ILE A 33 16.38 -2.39 -15.47
N MET A 34 17.47 -1.87 -14.88
CA MET A 34 17.50 -1.45 -13.48
C MET A 34 16.44 -0.39 -13.18
N VAL A 35 16.36 0.67 -13.99
CA VAL A 35 15.36 1.72 -13.83
C VAL A 35 13.95 1.16 -13.99
N GLY A 36 13.72 0.27 -14.97
CA GLY A 36 12.43 -0.39 -15.16
C GLY A 36 12.01 -1.24 -13.96
N VAL A 37 12.93 -1.98 -13.34
CA VAL A 37 12.67 -2.78 -12.14
C VAL A 37 12.35 -1.90 -10.93
N VAL A 38 13.12 -0.83 -10.71
CA VAL A 38 12.87 0.11 -9.60
C VAL A 38 11.51 0.78 -9.75
N LEU A 39 11.16 1.24 -10.95
CA LEU A 39 9.84 1.83 -11.22
C LEU A 39 8.72 0.81 -11.05
N ALA A 40 8.91 -0.44 -11.49
CA ALA A 40 7.93 -1.49 -11.30
C ALA A 40 7.71 -1.79 -9.81
N ILE A 41 8.78 -1.89 -9.01
CA ILE A 41 8.67 -2.09 -7.56
C ILE A 41 7.99 -0.89 -6.88
N ALA A 42 8.35 0.34 -7.26
CA ALA A 42 7.73 1.54 -6.73
C ALA A 42 6.23 1.60 -7.06
N ALA A 43 5.84 1.25 -8.29
CA ALA A 43 4.45 1.17 -8.71
C ALA A 43 3.67 0.08 -7.94
N LEU A 44 4.27 -1.09 -7.73
CA LEU A 44 3.68 -2.16 -6.93
C LEU A 44 3.54 -1.77 -5.46
N GLY A 45 4.54 -1.09 -4.90
CA GLY A 45 4.50 -0.57 -3.53
C GLY A 45 3.41 0.48 -3.34
N LEU A 46 3.26 1.40 -4.30
CA LEU A 46 2.17 2.39 -4.30
C LEU A 46 0.80 1.73 -4.46
N ALA A 47 0.66 0.76 -5.37
CA ALA A 47 -0.58 0.02 -5.54
C ALA A 47 -0.95 -0.75 -4.27
N ALA A 48 0.00 -1.42 -3.64
CA ALA A 48 -0.20 -2.12 -2.38
C ALA A 48 -0.58 -1.15 -1.25
N LEU A 49 0.05 0.02 -1.16
CA LEU A 49 -0.28 1.07 -0.19
C LEU A 49 -1.72 1.57 -0.40
N VAL A 50 -2.12 1.87 -1.64
CA VAL A 50 -3.48 2.34 -1.95
C VAL A 50 -4.53 1.26 -1.64
N ILE A 51 -4.24 0.01 -1.96
CA ILE A 51 -5.13 -1.11 -1.60
C ILE A 51 -5.19 -1.23 -0.06
N TYR A 52 -4.05 -1.14 0.63
CA TYR A 52 -4.03 -1.24 2.08
C TYR A 52 -4.83 -0.12 2.75
N THR A 53 -4.67 1.13 2.30
CA THR A 53 -5.38 2.26 2.89
C THR A 53 -6.86 2.30 2.56
N ARG A 54 -7.28 1.71 1.43
CA ARG A 54 -8.69 1.66 1.02
C ARG A 54 -9.45 0.47 1.62
N PHE A 55 -8.76 -0.64 1.90
CA PHE A 55 -9.42 -1.87 2.37
C PHE A 55 -9.13 -2.22 3.83
N PHE A 56 -8.10 -1.64 4.44
CA PHE A 56 -7.65 -2.02 5.78
C PHE A 56 -7.38 -0.82 6.72
N SER A 57 -7.69 0.42 6.33
CA SER A 57 -7.59 1.53 7.27
C SER A 57 -8.83 1.59 8.15
N LEU A 58 -8.65 1.28 9.43
CA LEU A 58 -9.50 1.82 10.48
C LEU A 58 -9.34 3.36 10.47
N THR A 59 -10.45 4.09 10.42
CA THR A 59 -10.46 5.55 10.49
C THR A 59 -9.90 6.07 11.82
N GLY A 60 -9.96 5.28 12.88
CA GLY A 60 -9.53 5.66 14.22
C GLY A 60 -10.34 6.82 14.80
N ALA A 61 -11.55 7.04 14.27
CA ALA A 61 -12.33 8.24 14.53
C ALA A 61 -12.75 8.31 16.01
N ALA A 62 -12.44 9.42 16.66
CA ALA A 62 -12.77 9.68 18.05
C ALA A 62 -14.06 10.49 18.18
N GLY A 63 -14.59 10.57 19.41
CA GLY A 63 -15.73 11.45 19.70
C GLY A 63 -15.44 12.90 19.31
N GLY A 64 -16.32 13.49 18.52
CA GLY A 64 -16.21 14.83 17.94
C GLY A 64 -15.83 14.84 16.46
N ASP A 65 -15.25 13.76 15.93
CA ASP A 65 -14.82 13.69 14.54
C ASP A 65 -16.02 13.61 13.58
N CYS A 66 -15.91 14.29 12.44
CA CYS A 66 -16.90 14.19 11.38
C CYS A 66 -16.47 13.18 10.32
N LEU A 67 -17.45 12.48 9.78
CA LEU A 67 -17.27 11.40 8.83
C LEU A 67 -18.03 11.71 7.56
N THR A 68 -17.41 11.36 6.43
CA THR A 68 -18.07 11.25 5.14
C THR A 68 -18.21 9.78 4.75
N GLY A 69 -19.04 9.48 3.76
CA GLY A 69 -19.26 8.11 3.26
C GLY A 69 -20.64 7.53 3.57
N ASP A 70 -20.71 6.20 3.55
CA ASP A 70 -21.96 5.43 3.59
C ASP A 70 -21.92 4.36 4.69
N ILE A 71 -22.54 4.62 5.83
CA ILE A 71 -22.54 3.73 7.00
C ILE A 71 -23.13 2.33 6.75
N ASP A 72 -23.90 2.14 5.67
CA ASP A 72 -24.44 0.83 5.29
C ASP A 72 -23.41 -0.04 4.55
N LYS A 73 -22.25 0.54 4.20
CA LYS A 73 -21.15 -0.15 3.53
C LYS A 73 -19.92 -0.28 4.45
N PRO A 74 -19.26 -1.45 4.46
CA PRO A 74 -18.01 -1.59 5.19
C PRO A 74 -16.90 -0.78 4.50
N TYR A 75 -15.97 -0.21 5.29
CA TYR A 75 -14.80 0.54 4.84
C TYR A 75 -15.09 1.76 3.95
N SER A 76 -16.32 2.26 3.95
CA SER A 76 -16.78 3.35 3.09
C SER A 76 -16.70 4.73 3.75
N ILE A 77 -16.45 4.76 5.07
CA ILE A 77 -16.41 5.98 5.85
C ILE A 77 -14.97 6.46 6.04
N GLU A 78 -14.78 7.77 6.01
CA GLU A 78 -13.50 8.43 6.18
C GLU A 78 -13.68 9.65 7.09
N VAL A 79 -12.66 9.96 7.90
CA VAL A 79 -12.66 11.19 8.71
C VAL A 79 -12.53 12.40 7.77
N THR A 80 -13.36 13.41 8.00
CA THR A 80 -13.40 14.65 7.23
C THR A 80 -13.52 15.86 8.14
N GLU A 81 -13.43 17.06 7.55
CA GLU A 81 -13.61 18.32 8.27
C GLU A 81 -15.08 18.52 8.67
N CYS A 82 -15.31 18.84 9.94
CA CYS A 82 -16.65 19.18 10.43
C CYS A 82 -17.17 20.49 9.81
N GLY A 83 -18.45 20.50 9.45
CA GLY A 83 -19.07 21.64 8.75
C GLY A 83 -18.75 21.72 7.26
N GLY A 84 -17.97 20.77 6.72
CA GLY A 84 -17.79 20.61 5.28
C GLY A 84 -19.07 20.10 4.60
N PRO A 85 -19.28 20.38 3.30
CA PRO A 85 -20.48 19.96 2.58
C PRO A 85 -20.62 18.43 2.47
N ASP A 86 -19.52 17.70 2.64
CA ASP A 86 -19.46 16.25 2.53
C ASP A 86 -19.48 15.54 3.91
N ALA A 87 -19.54 16.30 5.02
CA ALA A 87 -19.66 15.74 6.36
C ALA A 87 -21.10 15.29 6.59
N ASN A 88 -21.33 13.98 6.60
CA ASN A 88 -22.66 13.40 6.74
C ASN A 88 -22.95 12.97 8.18
N TYR A 89 -21.91 12.56 8.91
CA TYR A 89 -22.04 12.01 10.25
C TYR A 89 -21.03 12.61 11.21
N GLN A 90 -21.34 12.63 12.50
CA GLN A 90 -20.40 12.96 13.57
C GLN A 90 -20.35 11.82 14.59
N VAL A 91 -19.15 11.50 15.06
CA VAL A 91 -18.94 10.51 16.11
C VAL A 91 -19.29 11.15 17.46
N VAL A 92 -20.34 10.67 18.11
CA VAL A 92 -20.69 11.09 19.49
C VAL A 92 -20.09 10.16 20.54
N GLY A 93 -19.67 8.97 20.13
CA GLY A 93 -19.02 8.00 21.01
C GLY A 93 -18.32 6.90 20.24
N ARG A 94 -17.30 6.32 20.86
CA ARG A 94 -16.56 5.14 20.37
C ARG A 94 -16.47 4.13 21.48
N VAL A 95 -16.84 2.88 21.18
CA VAL A 95 -16.78 1.77 22.12
C VAL A 95 -15.82 0.72 21.57
N GLU A 96 -14.63 0.66 22.15
CA GLU A 96 -13.57 -0.30 21.81
C GLU A 96 -13.93 -1.73 22.23
N ASP A 97 -13.10 -2.68 21.78
CA ASP A 97 -13.14 -4.09 22.19
C ASP A 97 -14.53 -4.71 21.98
N LYS A 98 -15.05 -4.49 20.78
CA LYS A 98 -16.32 -5.04 20.30
C LYS A 98 -16.06 -5.98 19.15
N SER A 99 -16.84 -7.05 19.09
CA SER A 99 -16.87 -7.97 17.95
C SER A 99 -17.98 -7.61 16.96
N MET A 100 -17.83 -8.03 15.71
CA MET A 100 -18.89 -7.90 14.70
C MET A 100 -20.16 -8.64 15.15
N ALA A 101 -20.03 -9.80 15.79
CA ALA A 101 -21.17 -10.52 16.37
C ALA A 101 -21.91 -9.70 17.44
N GLU A 102 -21.18 -8.96 18.29
CA GLU A 102 -21.80 -8.06 19.27
C GLU A 102 -22.52 -6.91 18.57
N PHE A 103 -21.91 -6.31 17.54
CA PHE A 103 -22.49 -5.23 16.74
C PHE A 103 -23.82 -5.64 16.08
N GLU A 104 -23.86 -6.80 15.43
CA GLU A 104 -25.06 -7.33 14.76
C GLU A 104 -26.16 -7.74 15.76
N SER A 105 -25.78 -8.02 17.01
CA SER A 105 -26.72 -8.36 18.07
C SER A 105 -27.31 -7.11 18.75
N ASN A 106 -28.26 -7.34 19.67
CA ASN A 106 -28.75 -6.27 20.54
C ASN A 106 -27.67 -5.66 21.45
N ALA A 107 -26.49 -6.28 21.58
CA ALA A 107 -25.36 -5.72 22.32
C ALA A 107 -24.79 -4.46 21.65
N GLY A 108 -24.79 -4.38 20.32
CA GLY A 108 -24.31 -3.20 19.58
C GLY A 108 -25.13 -1.96 19.89
N LYS A 109 -26.47 -2.08 19.86
CA LYS A 109 -27.37 -0.99 20.28
C LYS A 109 -27.17 -0.60 21.74
N LYS A 110 -26.88 -1.57 22.61
CA LYS A 110 -26.59 -1.31 24.04
C LYS A 110 -25.29 -0.55 24.24
N ALA A 111 -24.28 -0.77 23.40
CA ALA A 111 -23.00 -0.09 23.48
C ALA A 111 -23.15 1.44 23.39
N CYS A 112 -24.08 1.92 22.57
CA CYS A 112 -24.32 3.35 22.38
C CYS A 112 -25.38 3.97 23.30
N GLN A 113 -25.96 3.23 24.26
CA GLN A 113 -27.06 3.75 25.10
C GLN A 113 -26.69 4.96 25.96
N SER A 114 -25.41 5.09 26.30
CA SER A 114 -24.90 6.24 27.06
C SER A 114 -24.85 7.53 26.22
N PHE A 115 -24.86 7.41 24.89
CA PHE A 115 -24.81 8.52 23.94
C PHE A 115 -26.21 8.78 23.39
N LYS A 116 -26.98 9.64 24.08
CA LYS A 116 -28.39 9.89 23.76
C LYS A 116 -28.63 10.50 22.38
N GLU A 117 -27.61 11.12 21.82
CA GLU A 117 -27.61 11.77 20.51
C GLU A 117 -27.24 10.80 19.37
N ALA A 118 -26.87 9.55 19.70
CA ALA A 118 -26.54 8.54 18.71
C ALA A 118 -27.81 8.07 17.97
N GLU A 119 -27.82 8.29 16.67
CA GLU A 119 -28.89 7.91 15.74
C GLU A 119 -28.49 6.67 14.94
N PHE A 120 -27.19 6.54 14.64
CA PHE A 120 -26.63 5.47 13.82
C PHE A 120 -25.51 4.74 14.52
N LEU A 121 -25.25 3.52 14.06
CA LEU A 121 -24.24 2.61 14.58
C LEU A 121 -23.37 2.17 13.41
N TYR A 122 -22.07 2.23 13.58
CA TYR A 122 -21.12 1.73 12.59
C TYR A 122 -20.07 0.85 13.26
N PHE A 123 -19.74 -0.29 12.64
CA PHE A 123 -18.67 -1.16 13.10
C PHE A 123 -17.38 -0.86 12.35
N GLU A 124 -16.35 -0.52 13.10
CA GLU A 124 -15.03 -0.19 12.60
C GLU A 124 -14.05 -1.28 13.06
N GLY A 125 -13.77 -2.27 12.20
CA GLY A 125 -12.95 -3.42 12.56
C GLY A 125 -12.21 -4.03 11.37
N PHE A 126 -11.25 -4.90 11.65
CA PHE A 126 -10.54 -5.65 10.62
C PHE A 126 -11.29 -6.95 10.33
N GLY A 127 -11.98 -6.99 9.19
CA GLY A 127 -12.79 -8.14 8.78
C GLY A 127 -14.28 -7.90 8.95
N ASP A 128 -15.07 -8.74 8.30
CA ASP A 128 -16.53 -8.74 8.25
C ASP A 128 -17.13 -10.02 8.86
N ASP A 129 -16.31 -10.88 9.45
CA ASP A 129 -16.73 -12.11 10.09
C ASP A 129 -17.12 -11.89 11.56
N ALA A 130 -17.89 -12.82 12.12
CA ALA A 130 -18.39 -12.73 13.50
C ALA A 130 -17.29 -12.59 14.57
N THR A 131 -16.05 -13.01 14.27
CA THR A 131 -14.90 -12.91 15.20
C THR A 131 -14.05 -11.67 15.00
N ALA A 132 -14.32 -10.88 13.96
CA ALA A 132 -13.66 -9.60 13.72
C ALA A 132 -13.81 -8.72 14.96
N SER A 133 -12.68 -8.24 15.46
CA SER A 133 -12.61 -7.33 16.60
C SER A 133 -12.37 -5.91 16.11
N GLY A 134 -13.00 -4.94 16.76
CA GLY A 134 -12.98 -3.54 16.39
C GLY A 134 -13.68 -2.66 17.41
N ALA A 135 -14.13 -1.51 16.94
CA ALA A 135 -14.88 -0.54 17.72
C ALA A 135 -16.28 -0.35 17.13
N ILE A 136 -17.25 -0.04 17.99
CA ILE A 136 -18.56 0.46 17.56
C ILE A 136 -18.54 1.98 17.67
N LEU A 137 -18.76 2.65 16.54
CA LEU A 137 -18.95 4.09 16.47
C LEU A 137 -20.44 4.39 16.65
N CYS A 138 -20.72 5.25 17.63
CA CYS A 138 -22.02 5.84 17.89
C CYS A 138 -22.07 7.16 17.13
N LEU A 139 -22.94 7.25 16.13
CA LEU A 139 -22.94 8.36 15.19
C LEU A 139 -24.24 9.16 15.27
N THR A 140 -24.14 10.45 15.00
CA THR A 140 -25.28 11.34 14.77
C THR A 140 -25.15 11.99 13.40
N THR A 141 -26.20 12.64 12.92
CA THR A 141 -26.13 13.44 11.70
C THR A 141 -25.20 14.64 11.91
N ALA A 142 -24.23 14.86 11.01
CA ALA A 142 -23.34 16.03 11.12
C ALA A 142 -24.12 17.34 10.90
N SER A 143 -23.80 18.35 11.70
CA SER A 143 -24.41 19.68 11.68
C SER A 143 -23.42 20.78 11.33
#